data_AF-A0A7C7NNK2-F1
#
_entry.id   AF-A0A7C7NNK2-F1
#
_cell.length_a   1.000
_cell.length_b   1.000
_cell.length_c   1.000
_cell.angle_alpha   90.00
_cell.angle_beta   90.00
_cell.angle_gamma   90.00
#
_symmetry.space_group_name_H-M   'P 1'
#
loop_
_entity.id
_entity.type
_entity.pdbx_description
1 polymer ?
#
loop_
_entity_poly.entity_id
_entity_poly.type
_entity_poly.pdbx_seq_one_letter_code
_entity_poly.pdbx_strand_id
1 'polypeptide(L)'
;MSIPLNTLCLSDSSSTINDIAQARLWVNSFPRPSGFNPYAWNTTKRIALEIWKCYFANRSFERTVNFMHPSFYTMIRTPEGAPLLVERSIRGLN
;
A
#
# COMPACT_ATOMS: atom_id res chain seq x y z
N MET A 1 -19.27 -31.81 -8.98
CA MET A 1 -17.88 -31.46 -9.30
C MET A 1 -17.52 -30.21 -8.52
N SER A 2 -16.90 -30.39 -7.35
CA SER A 2 -16.61 -29.29 -6.42
C SER A 2 -15.29 -28.63 -6.85
N ILE A 3 -15.33 -27.34 -7.15
CA ILE A 3 -14.13 -26.54 -7.44
C ILE A 3 -13.47 -26.26 -6.09
N PRO A 4 -12.23 -26.68 -5.84
CA PRO A 4 -11.49 -26.18 -4.68
C PRO A 4 -11.14 -24.73 -4.96
N LEU A 5 -11.77 -23.81 -4.21
CA LEU A 5 -11.31 -22.42 -4.09
C LEU A 5 -9.92 -22.47 -3.46
N ASN A 6 -8.93 -22.50 -4.33
CA ASN A 6 -7.52 -22.44 -4.00
C ASN A 6 -7.21 -21.04 -3.45
N THR A 7 -7.45 -20.82 -2.16
CA THR A 7 -6.99 -19.65 -1.41
C THR A 7 -5.49 -19.79 -1.12
N LEU A 8 -4.69 -19.90 -2.19
CA LEU A 8 -3.25 -19.68 -2.21
C LEU A 8 -3.10 -18.25 -2.75
N CYS A 9 -2.46 -17.26 -2.14
CA CYS A 9 -1.43 -17.19 -1.12
C CYS A 9 -1.51 -15.78 -0.53
N LEU A 10 -1.63 -15.61 0.78
CA LEU A 10 -1.29 -14.34 1.44
C LEU A 10 -0.57 -14.56 2.78
N SER A 11 -0.08 -15.78 3.00
CA SER A 11 0.47 -16.23 4.28
C SER A 11 1.89 -16.77 4.12
N ASP A 12 2.74 -16.06 3.39
CA ASP A 12 4.19 -16.03 3.65
C ASP A 12 4.81 -14.97 2.75
N SER A 13 4.94 -13.76 3.25
CA SER A 13 5.78 -12.75 2.64
C SER A 13 6.48 -12.10 3.80
N SER A 14 7.65 -12.64 4.13
CA SER A 14 8.64 -11.99 4.98
C SER A 14 8.98 -10.66 4.32
N SER A 15 8.12 -9.66 4.51
CA SER A 15 8.29 -8.31 4.01
C SER A 15 9.63 -7.84 4.55
N THR A 16 10.55 -7.40 3.69
CA THR A 16 11.84 -6.85 4.14
C THR A 16 11.63 -5.71 5.15
N ILE A 17 10.46 -5.07 5.09
CA ILE A 17 9.97 -4.05 5.99
C ILE A 17 9.21 -4.69 7.14
N ASN A 18 9.86 -4.84 8.29
CA ASN A 18 9.31 -5.46 9.50
C ASN A 18 8.85 -4.43 10.55
N ASP A 19 9.22 -3.17 10.38
CA ASP A 19 8.89 -2.10 11.32
C ASP A 19 8.38 -0.83 10.62
N ILE A 20 7.61 -0.04 11.36
CA ILE A 20 7.07 1.23 10.89
C ILE A 20 8.17 2.24 10.52
N ALA A 21 9.34 2.19 11.17
CA ALA A 21 10.46 3.05 10.81
C ALA A 21 10.98 2.71 9.40
N GLN A 22 11.08 1.42 9.06
CA GLN A 22 11.47 0.97 7.71
C GLN A 22 10.41 1.34 6.68
N ALA A 23 9.13 1.21 7.01
CA ALA A 23 8.03 1.62 6.13
C ALA A 23 8.08 3.13 5.84
N ARG A 24 8.42 3.94 6.84
CA ARG A 24 8.62 5.39 6.67
C ARG A 24 9.78 5.69 5.73
N LEU A 25 10.90 4.97 5.84
CA LEU A 25 12.03 5.13 4.92
C LEU A 25 11.64 4.74 3.49
N TRP A 26 10.93 3.62 3.33
CA TRP A 26 10.40 3.16 2.06
C TRP A 26 9.51 4.22 1.38
N VAL A 27 8.47 4.71 2.06
CA VAL A 27 7.57 5.75 1.55
C VAL A 27 8.34 7.05 1.23
N ASN A 28 9.37 7.37 1.99
CA ASN A 28 10.17 8.57 1.75
C ASN A 28 11.15 8.44 0.59
N SER A 29 11.54 7.23 0.19
CA SER A 29 12.43 6.98 -0.95
C SER A 29 11.84 7.48 -2.27
N PHE A 30 10.51 7.57 -2.35
CA PHE A 30 9.82 8.04 -3.55
C PHE A 30 9.91 9.57 -3.71
N PRO A 31 10.48 10.03 -4.83
CA PRO A 31 10.52 11.45 -5.15
C PRO A 31 9.13 11.96 -5.51
N ARG A 32 8.91 13.26 -5.32
CA ARG A 32 7.68 13.92 -5.74
C ARG A 32 7.59 13.91 -7.28
N PRO A 33 6.47 13.48 -7.87
CA PRO A 33 6.26 13.59 -9.31
C PRO A 33 6.29 15.04 -9.77
N SER A 34 6.84 15.30 -10.96
CA SER A 34 6.84 16.62 -11.58
C SER A 34 5.41 17.14 -11.75
N GLY A 35 5.17 18.39 -11.34
CA GLY A 35 3.84 19.02 -11.41
C GLY A 35 2.88 18.66 -10.26
N PHE A 36 3.25 17.75 -9.35
CA PHE A 36 2.40 17.42 -8.20
C PHE A 36 2.57 18.43 -7.07
N ASN A 37 1.46 18.88 -6.47
CA ASN A 37 1.51 19.83 -5.34
C ASN A 37 2.30 19.23 -4.15
N PRO A 38 3.30 19.93 -3.57
CA PRO A 38 4.05 19.45 -2.40
C PRO A 38 3.16 19.04 -1.23
N TYR A 39 2.11 19.81 -0.96
CA TYR A 39 1.15 19.51 0.09
C TYR A 39 0.39 18.22 -0.19
N ALA A 40 -0.11 18.06 -1.42
CA ALA A 40 -0.80 16.85 -1.85
C ALA A 40 0.11 15.62 -1.80
N TRP A 41 1.39 15.78 -2.15
CA TRP A 41 2.39 14.70 -2.06
C TRP A 41 2.67 14.27 -0.62
N ASN A 42 2.80 15.24 0.29
CA ASN A 42 2.96 14.94 1.72
C ASN A 42 1.73 14.22 2.28
N THR A 43 0.52 14.63 1.88
CA THR A 43 -0.71 13.93 2.25
C THR A 43 -0.75 12.51 1.69
N THR A 44 -0.33 12.32 0.43
CA THR A 44 -0.19 11.00 -0.22
C THR A 44 0.74 10.08 0.58
N LYS A 45 1.92 10.58 0.98
CA LYS A 45 2.87 9.84 1.84
C LYS A 45 2.29 9.51 3.22
N ARG A 46 1.54 10.43 3.84
CA ARG A 46 0.86 10.18 5.12
C ARG A 46 -0.17 9.05 5.00
N ILE A 47 -0.94 9.03 3.92
CA ILE A 47 -1.93 7.98 3.67
C ILE A 47 -1.23 6.64 3.42
N ALA A 48 -0.16 6.61 2.62
CA ALA A 48 0.65 5.41 2.42
C ALA A 48 1.19 4.86 3.75
N LEU A 49 1.73 5.72 4.61
CA LEU A 49 2.22 5.32 5.93
C LEU A 49 1.10 4.78 6.83
N GLU A 50 -0.11 5.36 6.75
CA GLU A 50 -1.25 4.89 7.53
C GLU A 50 -1.67 3.47 7.11
N ILE A 51 -1.62 3.17 5.80
CA ILE A 51 -1.85 1.82 5.27
C ILE A 51 -0.82 0.84 5.81
N TRP A 52 0.46 1.24 5.87
CA TRP A 52 1.50 0.44 6.51
C TRP A 52 1.22 0.17 8.00
N LYS A 53 0.74 1.17 8.75
CA LYS A 53 0.33 0.95 10.16
C LYS A 53 -0.83 -0.04 10.26
N CYS A 54 -1.82 0.07 9.39
CA CYS A 54 -2.95 -0.87 9.34
C CYS A 54 -2.46 -2.29 9.05
N TYR A 55 -1.53 -2.47 8.11
CA TYR A 55 -0.90 -3.75 7.81
C TYR A 55 -0.21 -4.35 9.03
N PHE A 56 0.66 -3.59 9.71
CA PHE A 56 1.34 -4.06 10.94
C PHE A 56 0.37 -4.35 12.09
N ALA A 57 -0.74 -3.61 12.17
CA ALA A 57 -1.78 -3.82 13.18
C ALA A 57 -2.77 -4.93 12.81
N ASN A 58 -2.60 -5.59 11.66
CA ASN A 58 -3.55 -6.55 11.06
C ASN A 58 -4.99 -5.99 11.01
N ARG A 59 -5.13 -4.68 10.74
CA ARG A 59 -6.41 -3.98 10.61
C ARG A 59 -6.69 -3.64 9.16
N SER A 60 -7.96 -3.67 8.78
CA SER A 60 -8.39 -3.18 7.47
C SER A 60 -8.29 -1.66 7.41
N PHE A 61 -7.80 -1.12 6.29
CA PHE A 61 -7.86 0.31 6.02
C PHE A 61 -9.28 0.67 5.54
N GLU A 62 -10.05 1.33 6.38
CA GLU A 62 -11.48 1.61 6.12
C GLU A 62 -11.72 2.84 5.25
N ARG A 63 -10.69 3.65 4.98
CA ARG A 63 -10.87 4.84 4.15
C ARG A 63 -10.77 4.50 2.66
N THR A 64 -11.65 5.09 1.88
CA THR A 64 -11.51 5.07 0.43
C THR A 64 -10.31 5.90 0.01
N VAL A 65 -9.36 5.27 -0.68
CA VAL A 65 -8.31 5.98 -1.38
C VAL A 65 -8.84 6.35 -2.76
N ASN A 66 -9.17 7.63 -2.97
CA ASN A 66 -9.46 8.13 -4.32
C ASN A 66 -8.22 8.02 -5.19
N PHE A 67 -8.39 7.71 -6.49
CA PHE A 67 -7.30 7.53 -7.45
C PHE A 67 -6.16 8.54 -7.23
N MET A 68 -5.01 8.04 -6.77
CA MET A 68 -3.82 8.84 -6.55
C MET A 68 -2.85 8.66 -7.72
N HIS A 69 -1.81 9.49 -7.78
CA HIS A 69 -0.74 9.33 -8.77
C HIS A 69 -0.21 7.88 -8.79
N PRO A 70 0.14 7.29 -9.94
CA PRO A 70 0.56 5.88 -10.06
C PRO A 70 1.63 5.45 -9.04
N SER A 71 2.57 6.35 -8.73
CA SER A 71 3.61 6.13 -7.71
C SER A 71 3.07 5.78 -6.32
N PHE A 72 1.86 6.22 -5.96
CA PHE A 72 1.23 5.86 -4.70
C PHE A 72 0.99 4.36 -4.59
N TYR A 73 0.54 3.72 -5.67
CA TYR A 73 0.32 2.27 -5.69
C TYR A 73 1.62 1.49 -5.50
N THR A 74 2.76 2.04 -5.92
CA THR A 74 4.08 1.48 -5.64
C THR A 74 4.47 1.63 -4.17
N MET A 75 4.07 2.72 -3.48
CA MET A 75 4.37 2.92 -2.06
C MET A 75 3.64 1.95 -1.12
N ILE A 76 2.44 1.54 -1.52
CA ILE A 76 1.57 0.63 -0.75
C ILE A 76 1.75 -0.83 -1.17
N ARG A 77 2.84 -1.12 -1.88
CA ARG A 77 3.35 -2.47 -2.11
C ARG A 77 4.60 -2.67 -1.26
N THR A 78 4.81 -3.91 -0.87
CA THR A 78 6.11 -4.31 -0.32
C THR A 78 7.17 -4.21 -1.42
N PRO A 79 8.47 -4.09 -1.08
CA PRO A 79 9.55 -4.10 -2.08
C PRO A 79 9.55 -5.36 -2.97
N GLU A 80 8.97 -6.46 -2.49
CA GLU A 80 8.77 -7.71 -3.21
C GLU A 80 7.56 -7.66 -4.17
N GLY A 81 6.79 -6.58 -4.14
CA GLY A 81 5.64 -6.35 -5.01
C GLY A 81 4.30 -6.81 -4.44
N ALA A 82 4.26 -7.34 -3.21
CA ALA A 82 3.02 -7.79 -2.59
C ALA A 82 2.13 -6.59 -2.19
N PRO A 83 0.82 -6.60 -2.52
CA PRO A 83 -0.07 -5.50 -2.18
C PRO A 83 -0.44 -5.52 -0.69
N LEU A 84 -0.27 -4.38 0.00
CA LEU A 84 -0.69 -4.23 1.41
C LEU A 84 -2.20 -4.07 1.57
N LEU A 85 -2.88 -3.67 0.48
CA LEU A 85 -4.32 -3.51 0.41
C LEU A 85 -4.90 -4.56 -0.52
N VAL A 86 -5.96 -5.22 -0.08
CA VAL A 86 -6.78 -6.05 -0.98
C VAL A 86 -7.36 -5.12 -2.06
N GLU A 87 -7.25 -5.50 -3.33
CA GLU A 87 -7.64 -4.67 -4.49
C GLU A 87 -9.06 -4.09 -4.37
N ARG A 88 -9.98 -4.79 -3.70
CA ARG A 88 -11.35 -4.34 -3.41
C ARG A 88 -11.44 -3.01 -2.65
N SER A 89 -10.40 -2.62 -1.90
CA SER A 89 -10.36 -1.35 -1.15
C SER A 89 -9.88 -0.17 -2.01
N ILE A 90 -9.43 -0.43 -3.24
CA ILE A 90 -8.97 0.58 -4.21
C ILE A 90 -10.10 0.83 -5.20
N ARG A 91 -10.85 1.93 -5.02
CA ARG A 91 -11.85 2.35 -6.00
C ARG A 91 -11.16 3.05 -7.20
N GLY A 92 -11.39 2.56 -8.42
CA GLY A 92 -10.97 3.21 -9.66
C GLY A 92 -9.91 2.48 -10.51
N LEU A 93 -9.49 1.27 -10.12
CA LEU A 93 -8.86 0.31 -11.04
C LEU A 93 -10.00 -0.40 -11.78
N ASN A 94 -10.23 -0.01 -13.03
CA ASN A 94 -11.14 -0.68 -13.96
C ASN A 94 -10.34 -1.01 -15.22
#